data_AF-A0A9N7H206-F1
#
_entry.id   AF-A0A9N7H206-F1
#
_cell.length_a   1.000
_cell.length_b   1.000
_cell.length_c   1.000
_cell.angle_alpha   90.00
_cell.angle_beta   90.00
_cell.angle_gamma   90.00
#
_symmetry.space_group_name_H-M   'P 1'
#
loop_
_entity.id
_entity.type
_entity.pdbx_description
1 polymer ?
#
loop_
_entity_poly.entity_id
_entity_poly.type
_entity_poly.pdbx_seq_one_letter_code
_entity_poly.pdbx_strand_id
1 'polypeptide(L)'
;MHSRPLWIGTSWKMNKGPAAAIEAARALAAFHPPAGVQPFVIPPFTSLKDVCAILDGTSVLVGAQNTHWEDEGAWTGEISPVMLAECGAALVEIGHSERRAHFGETDWTINLKVHAVLRHGMRPLVCIGDTAQEHAFGVTDDVLARQLRIALHGVPPARLAQVLVAYEPVWAIGAGGHAADAAFVASAHARLRAVLVQIAGEEIGHEIPLLYGGSVTRANASGYVRLANVDGVFIGRAAWSVADFRQIIGSVAHEHVASG
;
A
#
# COMPACT_ATOMS: atom_id res chain seq x y z
N MET A 1 22.58 -6.82 -11.15
CA MET A 1 21.51 -5.99 -10.56
C MET A 1 20.49 -6.93 -9.96
N HIS A 2 20.30 -6.94 -8.64
CA HIS A 2 19.15 -7.66 -8.08
C HIS A 2 17.92 -6.80 -8.35
N SER A 3 16.98 -7.30 -9.15
CA SER A 3 15.71 -6.63 -9.41
C SER A 3 14.98 -6.43 -8.08
N ARG A 4 14.52 -5.20 -7.82
CA ARG A 4 13.72 -4.89 -6.63
C ARG A 4 12.47 -5.79 -6.63
N PRO A 5 11.99 -6.24 -5.46
CA PRO A 5 10.81 -7.07 -5.42
C PRO A 5 9.60 -6.29 -5.91
N LEU A 6 8.75 -6.96 -6.68
CA LEU A 6 7.45 -6.47 -7.10
C LEU A 6 6.45 -6.65 -5.96
N TRP A 7 5.89 -5.57 -5.46
CA TRP A 7 5.00 -5.58 -4.31
C TRP A 7 3.56 -5.86 -4.73
N ILE A 8 2.93 -6.88 -4.15
CA ILE A 8 1.54 -7.22 -4.48
C ILE A 8 0.76 -7.34 -3.18
N GLY A 9 -0.14 -6.38 -2.96
CA GLY A 9 -0.84 -6.24 -1.70
C GLY A 9 -2.35 -6.30 -1.81
N THR A 10 -3.01 -6.63 -0.72
CA THR A 10 -4.45 -6.40 -0.58
C THR A 10 -4.84 -5.95 0.83
N SER A 11 -5.67 -4.91 0.89
CA SER A 11 -6.39 -4.56 2.12
C SER A 11 -7.75 -5.26 2.11
N TRP A 12 -8.00 -6.03 3.17
CA TRP A 12 -9.31 -6.67 3.36
C TRP A 12 -10.37 -5.65 3.76
N LYS A 13 -9.98 -4.42 4.09
CA LYS A 13 -10.87 -3.36 4.60
C LYS A 13 -11.72 -3.90 5.75
N MET A 14 -12.96 -3.43 5.86
CA MET A 14 -13.92 -3.93 6.85
C MET A 14 -14.59 -5.24 6.38
N ASN A 15 -13.81 -6.26 6.03
CA ASN A 15 -14.28 -7.61 5.68
C ASN A 15 -13.52 -8.69 6.45
N LYS A 16 -14.12 -9.88 6.52
CA LYS A 16 -13.63 -11.08 7.22
C LYS A 16 -13.51 -10.90 8.74
N GLY A 17 -14.47 -11.48 9.47
CA GLY A 17 -14.32 -11.69 10.90
C GLY A 17 -13.21 -12.70 11.23
N PRO A 18 -12.87 -12.89 12.51
CA PRO A 18 -11.71 -13.69 12.94
C PRO A 18 -11.62 -15.08 12.31
N ALA A 19 -12.73 -15.84 12.29
CA ALA A 19 -12.74 -17.19 11.72
C ALA A 19 -12.35 -17.21 10.22
N ALA A 20 -12.94 -16.31 9.42
CA ALA A 20 -12.64 -16.20 7.99
C ALA A 20 -11.23 -15.66 7.73
N ALA A 21 -10.74 -14.78 8.59
CA ALA A 21 -9.37 -14.25 8.51
C ALA A 21 -8.32 -15.34 8.82
N ILE A 22 -8.57 -16.19 9.83
CA ILE A 22 -7.71 -17.33 10.18
C ILE A 22 -7.68 -18.35 9.04
N GLU A 23 -8.82 -18.67 8.45
CA GLU A 23 -8.88 -19.57 7.28
C GLU A 23 -8.06 -19.01 6.12
N ALA A 24 -8.23 -17.72 5.81
CA ALA A 24 -7.46 -17.05 4.76
C ALA A 24 -5.96 -17.05 5.06
N ALA A 25 -5.55 -16.78 6.30
CA ALA A 25 -4.15 -16.80 6.72
C ALA A 25 -3.53 -18.20 6.58
N ARG A 26 -4.23 -19.27 6.97
CA ARG A 26 -3.73 -20.64 6.78
C ARG A 26 -3.57 -21.01 5.31
N ALA A 27 -4.51 -20.59 4.46
CA ALA A 27 -4.41 -20.80 3.02
C ALA A 27 -3.22 -20.02 2.41
N LEU A 28 -2.93 -18.82 2.92
CA LEU A 28 -1.77 -18.03 2.53
C LEU A 28 -0.45 -18.60 3.06
N ALA A 29 -0.42 -19.19 4.26
CA ALA A 29 0.78 -19.83 4.80
C ALA A 29 1.27 -21.00 3.93
N ALA A 30 0.34 -21.69 3.27
CA ALA A 30 0.64 -22.74 2.29
C ALA A 30 1.06 -22.20 0.91
N PHE A 31 1.11 -20.87 0.71
CA PHE A 31 1.46 -20.24 -0.56
C PHE A 31 2.94 -19.94 -0.65
N HIS A 32 3.55 -20.32 -1.77
CA HIS A 32 4.92 -19.95 -2.08
C HIS A 32 4.88 -18.95 -3.24
N PRO A 33 5.06 -17.63 -2.97
CA PRO A 33 5.07 -16.64 -4.02
C PRO A 33 6.26 -16.88 -4.97
N PRO A 34 6.12 -16.54 -6.25
CA PRO A 34 7.24 -16.56 -7.19
C PRO A 34 8.41 -15.68 -6.71
N ALA A 35 9.64 -16.04 -7.10
CA ALA A 35 10.82 -15.25 -6.79
C ALA A 35 10.67 -13.81 -7.29
N GLY A 36 11.18 -12.85 -6.51
CA GLY A 36 11.08 -11.43 -6.85
C GLY A 36 9.70 -10.81 -6.59
N VAL A 37 8.73 -11.53 -6.01
CA VAL A 37 7.46 -10.95 -5.54
C VAL A 37 7.45 -10.84 -4.03
N GLN A 38 7.06 -9.68 -3.52
CA GLN A 38 6.80 -9.46 -2.10
C GLN A 38 5.28 -9.32 -1.86
N PRO A 39 4.59 -10.40 -1.47
CA PRO A 39 3.17 -10.32 -1.16
C PRO A 39 2.94 -9.70 0.23
N PHE A 40 1.81 -9.00 0.38
CA PHE A 40 1.32 -8.57 1.69
C PHE A 40 -0.21 -8.56 1.80
N VAL A 41 -0.73 -8.71 3.02
CA VAL A 41 -2.16 -8.62 3.33
C VAL A 41 -2.41 -7.72 4.53
N ILE A 42 -3.53 -6.98 4.50
CA ILE A 42 -3.89 -6.02 5.55
C ILE A 42 -5.29 -6.38 6.13
N PRO A 43 -5.36 -7.26 7.15
CA PRO A 43 -6.60 -7.62 7.83
C PRO A 43 -7.18 -6.49 8.69
N PRO A 44 -8.48 -6.56 9.07
CA PRO A 44 -9.02 -5.68 10.10
C PRO A 44 -8.36 -5.97 11.46
N PHE A 45 -8.33 -4.97 12.35
CA PHE A 45 -7.66 -5.07 13.66
C PHE A 45 -8.14 -6.26 14.50
N THR A 46 -9.41 -6.62 14.40
CA THR A 46 -10.01 -7.76 15.13
C THR A 46 -9.38 -9.10 14.81
N SER A 47 -8.61 -9.20 13.73
CA SER A 47 -7.94 -10.42 13.27
C SER A 47 -6.42 -10.25 13.15
N LEU A 48 -5.86 -9.06 13.39
CA LEU A 48 -4.47 -8.74 13.07
C LEU A 48 -3.48 -9.68 13.77
N LYS A 49 -3.60 -9.83 15.10
CA LYS A 49 -2.72 -10.68 15.90
C LYS A 49 -2.68 -12.13 15.40
N ASP A 50 -3.85 -12.71 15.13
CA ASP A 50 -3.94 -14.10 14.67
C ASP A 50 -3.35 -14.27 13.27
N VAL A 51 -3.61 -13.33 12.36
CA VAL A 51 -3.06 -13.35 11.00
C VAL A 51 -1.55 -13.19 11.01
N CYS A 52 -1.01 -12.26 11.81
CA CYS A 52 0.43 -12.12 12.02
C CYS A 52 1.05 -13.43 12.55
N ALA A 53 0.47 -14.02 13.60
CA ALA A 53 0.99 -15.26 14.19
C ALA A 53 0.99 -16.44 13.21
N ILE A 54 -0.03 -16.56 12.36
CA ILE A 54 -0.13 -17.65 11.38
C ILE A 54 0.85 -17.46 10.21
N LEU A 55 1.11 -16.21 9.80
CA LEU A 55 1.98 -15.88 8.68
C LEU A 55 3.43 -15.60 9.10
N ASP A 56 3.74 -15.66 10.39
CA ASP A 56 5.10 -15.57 10.89
C ASP A 56 6.01 -16.64 10.26
N GLY A 57 7.23 -16.24 9.90
CA GLY A 57 8.17 -17.08 9.16
C GLY A 57 7.82 -17.37 7.70
N THR A 58 6.68 -16.89 7.19
CA THR A 58 6.35 -16.95 5.75
C THR A 58 6.87 -15.73 5.00
N SER A 59 6.80 -15.75 3.67
CA SER A 59 7.15 -14.59 2.83
C SER A 59 6.01 -13.56 2.69
N VAL A 60 4.81 -13.85 3.22
CA VAL A 60 3.67 -12.93 3.15
C VAL A 60 3.72 -11.98 4.32
N LEU A 61 3.94 -10.69 4.05
CA LEU A 61 3.91 -9.67 5.09
C LEU A 61 2.48 -9.38 5.54
N VAL A 62 2.31 -9.07 6.81
CA VAL A 62 1.03 -8.64 7.37
C VAL A 62 1.12 -7.17 7.75
N GLY A 63 0.12 -6.39 7.34
CA GLY A 63 -0.01 -4.99 7.70
C GLY A 63 -1.25 -4.67 8.51
N ALA A 64 -1.27 -3.49 9.11
CA ALA A 64 -2.45 -2.94 9.78
C ALA A 64 -3.11 -1.84 8.94
N GLN A 65 -4.43 -1.66 9.08
CA GLN A 65 -5.21 -0.75 8.22
C GLN A 65 -5.10 0.74 8.59
N ASN A 66 -4.63 1.02 9.80
CA ASN A 66 -4.45 2.37 10.35
C ASN A 66 -3.61 2.29 11.63
N THR A 67 -3.18 3.43 12.14
CA THR A 67 -2.65 3.60 13.50
C THR A 67 -2.90 5.02 13.98
N HIS A 68 -2.89 5.24 15.29
CA HIS A 68 -2.73 6.56 15.88
C HIS A 68 -1.27 7.03 15.78
N TRP A 69 -1.00 8.33 15.95
CA TRP A 69 0.38 8.87 15.92
C TRP A 69 1.08 8.88 17.29
N GLU A 70 0.31 8.84 18.38
CA GLU A 70 0.82 8.66 19.75
C GLU A 70 1.02 7.19 20.08
N ASP A 71 2.02 6.91 20.92
CA ASP A 71 2.37 5.56 21.37
C ASP A 71 1.36 5.01 22.38
N GLU A 72 0.73 5.88 23.16
CA GLU A 72 -0.33 5.59 24.14
C GLU A 72 -1.17 6.86 24.45
N GLY A 73 -2.25 6.73 25.21
CA GLY A 73 -3.00 7.88 25.73
C GLY A 73 -4.51 7.67 25.79
N ALA A 74 -5.24 8.76 26.08
CA ALA A 74 -6.70 8.78 26.19
C ALA A 74 -7.38 8.82 24.81
N TRP A 75 -7.13 7.80 23.99
CA TRP A 75 -7.62 7.66 22.61
C TRP A 75 -8.55 6.45 22.47
N THR A 76 -9.69 6.48 23.16
CA THR A 76 -10.64 5.35 23.17
C THR A 76 -11.07 4.97 21.75
N GLY A 77 -10.78 3.73 21.37
CA GLY A 77 -11.11 3.17 20.05
C GLY A 77 -9.97 3.20 19.04
N GLU A 78 -8.91 3.96 19.29
CA GLU A 78 -7.71 3.97 18.45
C GLU A 78 -6.74 2.83 18.79
N ILE A 79 -5.90 2.47 17.82
CA ILE A 79 -4.82 1.49 17.97
C ILE A 79 -3.50 2.20 17.82
N SER A 80 -2.58 2.03 18.78
CA SER A 80 -1.27 2.69 18.76
C SER A 80 -0.25 1.89 17.95
N PRO A 81 0.84 2.51 17.46
CA PRO A 81 1.86 1.80 16.69
C PRO A 81 2.60 0.77 17.55
N VAL A 82 2.67 0.96 18.87
CA VAL A 82 3.22 -0.02 19.82
C VAL A 82 2.41 -1.31 19.79
N MET A 83 1.08 -1.21 19.89
CA MET A 83 0.18 -2.38 19.84
C MET A 83 0.31 -3.15 18.53
N LEU A 84 0.49 -2.44 17.41
CA LEU A 84 0.70 -3.07 16.09
C LEU A 84 2.02 -3.81 16.00
N ALA A 85 3.10 -3.21 16.50
CA ALA A 85 4.42 -3.84 16.56
C ALA A 85 4.39 -5.11 17.42
N GLU A 86 3.72 -5.08 18.58
CA GLU A 86 3.52 -6.26 19.44
C GLU A 86 2.72 -7.38 18.76
N CYS A 87 1.80 -7.04 17.86
CA CYS A 87 1.10 -8.03 17.06
C CYS A 87 1.97 -8.66 15.97
N GLY A 88 3.10 -8.05 15.61
CA GLY A 88 3.99 -8.50 14.52
C GLY A 88 3.62 -7.92 13.15
N ALA A 89 2.96 -6.77 13.09
CA ALA A 89 2.72 -6.08 11.82
C ALA A 89 4.06 -5.60 11.21
N ALA A 90 4.27 -5.86 9.92
CA ALA A 90 5.46 -5.40 9.19
C ALA A 90 5.26 -4.03 8.53
N LEU A 91 4.00 -3.66 8.26
CA LEU A 91 3.64 -2.42 7.59
C LEU A 91 2.30 -1.86 8.10
N VAL A 92 2.05 -0.58 7.85
CA VAL A 92 0.79 0.07 8.22
C VAL A 92 0.30 0.92 7.05
N GLU A 93 -0.92 0.67 6.61
CA GLU A 93 -1.64 1.49 5.63
C GLU A 93 -2.01 2.84 6.27
N ILE A 94 -1.55 3.95 5.69
CA ILE A 94 -1.74 5.30 6.19
C ILE A 94 -2.36 6.16 5.11
N GLY A 95 -3.43 6.89 5.46
CA GLY A 95 -4.02 7.87 4.55
C GLY A 95 -4.80 7.28 3.38
N HIS A 96 -5.31 6.04 3.52
CA HIS A 96 -6.20 5.46 2.51
C HIS A 96 -7.37 6.41 2.22
N SER A 97 -7.81 6.45 0.97
CA SER A 97 -8.84 7.38 0.47
C SER A 97 -10.11 7.42 1.34
N GLU A 98 -10.60 6.26 1.81
CA GLU A 98 -11.75 6.17 2.72
C GLU A 98 -11.51 6.88 4.06
N ARG A 99 -10.28 6.86 4.59
CA ARG A 99 -9.93 7.54 5.85
C ARG A 99 -9.88 9.05 5.68
N ARG A 100 -9.32 9.52 4.57
CA ARG A 100 -9.35 10.94 4.17
C ARG A 100 -10.80 11.43 4.00
N ALA A 101 -11.63 10.66 3.31
CA ALA A 101 -13.00 11.05 2.96
C ALA A 101 -13.98 10.98 4.13
N HIS A 102 -13.87 9.97 5.00
CA HIS A 102 -14.91 9.66 5.99
C HIS A 102 -14.46 9.84 7.44
N PHE A 103 -13.15 9.89 7.70
CA PHE A 103 -12.59 9.92 9.05
C PHE A 103 -11.70 11.14 9.32
N GLY A 104 -11.72 12.13 8.42
CA GLY A 104 -11.08 13.43 8.62
C GLY A 104 -9.55 13.41 8.60
N GLU A 105 -8.93 12.41 7.98
CA GLU A 105 -7.47 12.38 7.84
C GLU A 105 -6.98 13.45 6.86
N THR A 106 -6.12 14.31 7.37
CA THR A 106 -5.44 15.38 6.63
C THR A 106 -4.01 14.98 6.29
N ASP A 107 -3.40 15.68 5.32
CA ASP A 107 -1.99 15.51 4.98
C ASP A 107 -1.08 15.66 6.21
N TRP A 108 -1.43 16.56 7.14
CA TRP A 108 -0.74 16.73 8.42
C TRP A 108 -0.83 15.49 9.32
N THR A 109 -2.05 14.99 9.58
CA THR A 109 -2.23 13.80 10.43
C THR A 109 -1.58 12.57 9.82
N ILE A 110 -1.49 12.49 8.50
CA ILE A 110 -0.80 11.42 7.79
C ILE A 110 0.70 11.50 8.02
N ASN A 111 1.30 12.69 7.95
CA ASN A 111 2.71 12.88 8.31
C ASN A 111 3.01 12.41 9.74
N LEU A 112 2.18 12.80 10.72
CA LEU A 112 2.32 12.34 12.11
C LEU A 112 2.32 10.81 12.21
N LYS A 113 1.42 10.14 11.49
CA LYS A 113 1.34 8.67 11.46
C LYS A 113 2.53 8.03 10.76
N VAL A 114 3.02 8.60 9.65
CA VAL A 114 4.24 8.13 8.97
C VAL A 114 5.41 8.09 9.94
N HIS A 115 5.62 9.18 10.67
CA HIS A 115 6.66 9.25 11.71
C HIS A 115 6.44 8.21 12.81
N ALA A 116 5.21 8.04 13.27
CA ALA A 116 4.86 7.06 14.30
C ALA A 116 5.17 5.62 13.88
N VAL A 117 4.77 5.22 12.67
CA VAL A 117 5.05 3.89 12.11
C VAL A 117 6.56 3.67 12.00
N LEU A 118 7.29 4.67 11.48
CA LEU A 118 8.75 4.58 11.37
C LEU A 118 9.44 4.51 12.74
N ARG A 119 8.98 5.21 13.78
CA ARG A 119 9.60 5.11 15.12
C ARG A 119 9.60 3.67 15.66
N HIS A 120 8.59 2.89 15.32
CA HIS A 120 8.41 1.51 15.77
C HIS A 120 8.89 0.45 14.78
N GLY A 121 9.74 0.84 13.81
CA GLY A 121 10.42 -0.10 12.91
C GLY A 121 9.54 -0.73 11.82
N MET A 122 8.28 -0.32 11.72
CA MET A 122 7.35 -0.77 10.68
C MET A 122 7.46 0.10 9.44
N ARG A 123 6.93 -0.40 8.32
CA ARG A 123 6.91 0.28 7.02
C ARG A 123 5.61 1.05 6.82
N PRO A 124 5.60 2.39 6.67
CA PRO A 124 4.39 3.09 6.29
C PRO A 124 4.09 2.83 4.80
N LEU A 125 2.88 2.34 4.51
CA LEU A 125 2.29 2.31 3.18
C LEU A 125 1.41 3.54 3.04
N VAL A 126 1.95 4.60 2.45
CA VAL A 126 1.30 5.91 2.34
C VAL A 126 0.41 5.94 1.09
N CYS A 127 -0.90 6.03 1.31
CA CYS A 127 -1.86 6.18 0.23
C CYS A 127 -2.05 7.66 -0.13
N ILE A 128 -1.99 7.94 -1.43
CA ILE A 128 -2.20 9.25 -2.04
C ILE A 128 -3.13 9.11 -3.24
N GLY A 129 -3.85 10.17 -3.59
CA GLY A 129 -4.84 10.13 -4.65
C GLY A 129 -5.57 11.44 -4.80
N ASP A 130 -5.92 11.76 -6.04
CA ASP A 130 -6.81 12.86 -6.39
C ASP A 130 -8.26 12.40 -6.48
N THR A 131 -9.17 13.31 -6.16
CA THR A 131 -10.61 13.12 -6.32
C THR A 131 -11.05 13.27 -7.77
N ALA A 132 -12.27 12.83 -8.09
CA ALA A 132 -12.86 13.07 -9.42
C ALA A 132 -12.92 14.56 -9.78
N GLN A 133 -13.16 15.44 -8.80
CA GLN A 133 -13.20 16.88 -9.02
C GLN A 133 -11.80 17.45 -9.27
N GLU A 134 -10.81 17.08 -8.47
CA GLU A 134 -9.42 17.50 -8.68
C GLU A 134 -8.88 17.01 -10.04
N HIS A 135 -9.23 15.79 -10.43
CA HIS A 135 -8.93 15.28 -11.77
C HIS A 135 -9.59 16.12 -12.87
N ALA A 136 -10.89 16.40 -12.75
CA ALA A 136 -11.64 17.20 -13.72
C ALA A 136 -11.14 18.65 -13.80
N PHE A 137 -10.58 19.19 -12.72
CA PHE A 137 -9.96 20.51 -12.69
C PHE A 137 -8.52 20.52 -13.24
N GLY A 138 -7.97 19.36 -13.58
CA GLY A 138 -6.61 19.24 -14.13
C GLY A 138 -5.50 19.48 -13.09
N VAL A 139 -5.79 19.29 -11.79
CA VAL A 139 -4.84 19.55 -10.69
C VAL A 139 -4.29 18.28 -10.06
N THR A 140 -4.46 17.12 -10.70
CA THR A 140 -3.97 15.81 -10.22
C THR A 140 -2.50 15.90 -9.77
N ASP A 141 -1.63 16.47 -10.60
CA ASP A 141 -0.20 16.50 -10.34
C ASP A 141 0.16 17.35 -9.10
N ASP A 142 -0.50 18.50 -8.94
CA ASP A 142 -0.31 19.38 -7.78
C ASP A 142 -0.80 18.74 -6.50
N VAL A 143 -1.96 18.07 -6.55
CA VAL A 143 -2.55 17.35 -5.41
C VAL A 143 -1.61 16.24 -4.96
N LEU A 144 -1.17 15.39 -5.87
CA LEU A 144 -0.29 14.26 -5.57
C LEU A 144 1.07 14.74 -5.02
N ALA A 145 1.65 15.77 -5.65
CA ALA A 145 2.92 16.31 -5.18
C ALA A 145 2.80 16.97 -3.80
N ARG A 146 1.70 17.68 -3.52
CA ARG A 146 1.40 18.23 -2.18
C ARG A 146 1.29 17.12 -1.14
N GLN A 147 0.44 16.13 -1.38
CA GLN A 147 0.20 15.02 -0.45
C GLN A 147 1.51 14.30 -0.10
N LEU A 148 2.34 14.01 -1.10
CA LEU A 148 3.59 13.27 -0.90
C LEU A 148 4.64 14.10 -0.16
N ARG A 149 4.81 15.38 -0.51
CA ARG A 149 5.75 16.28 0.18
C ARG A 149 5.38 16.47 1.64
N ILE A 150 4.10 16.62 1.96
CA ILE A 150 3.65 16.77 3.35
C ILE A 150 3.80 15.45 4.10
N ALA A 151 3.33 14.33 3.53
CA ALA A 151 3.40 13.02 4.19
C ALA A 151 4.82 12.63 4.59
N LEU A 152 5.82 12.95 3.77
CA LEU A 152 7.22 12.61 4.01
C LEU A 152 8.05 13.75 4.63
N HIS A 153 7.42 14.88 4.97
CA HIS A 153 8.13 16.01 5.55
C HIS A 153 8.82 15.62 6.87
N GLY A 154 10.10 16.01 6.99
CA GLY A 154 10.91 15.73 8.17
C GLY A 154 11.36 14.28 8.35
N VAL A 155 10.99 13.36 7.45
CA VAL A 155 11.49 11.97 7.51
C VAL A 155 12.97 11.94 7.14
N PRO A 156 13.86 11.40 8.01
CA PRO A 156 15.28 11.33 7.70
C PRO A 156 15.55 10.45 6.47
N PRO A 157 16.53 10.79 5.60
CA PRO A 157 16.84 10.01 4.39
C PRO A 157 17.05 8.52 4.67
N ALA A 158 17.76 8.17 5.75
CA ALA A 158 18.01 6.78 6.15
C ALA A 158 16.74 5.96 6.48
N ARG A 159 15.59 6.61 6.70
CA ARG A 159 14.30 5.98 6.98
C ARG A 159 13.37 5.98 5.74
N LEU A 160 13.62 6.84 4.75
CA LEU A 160 12.77 6.96 3.56
C LEU A 160 12.70 5.66 2.74
N ALA A 161 13.79 4.89 2.67
CA ALA A 161 13.81 3.59 1.98
C ALA A 161 12.84 2.54 2.57
N GLN A 162 12.31 2.76 3.78
CA GLN A 162 11.34 1.88 4.42
C GLN A 162 9.89 2.19 4.03
N VAL A 163 9.64 3.37 3.45
CA VAL A 163 8.33 3.84 3.03
C VAL A 163 7.90 3.11 1.76
N LEU A 164 6.61 2.80 1.65
CA LEU A 164 5.93 2.50 0.39
C LEU A 164 4.91 3.59 0.10
N VAL A 165 4.68 3.86 -1.17
CA VAL A 165 3.64 4.79 -1.62
C VAL A 165 2.66 4.03 -2.50
N ALA A 166 1.36 4.19 -2.26
CA ALA A 166 0.31 3.70 -3.15
C ALA A 166 -0.43 4.88 -3.77
N TYR A 167 -0.40 4.99 -5.09
CA TYR A 167 -1.24 5.91 -5.83
C TYR A 167 -2.60 5.27 -6.13
N GLU A 168 -3.63 5.89 -5.59
CA GLU A 168 -5.01 5.45 -5.55
C GLU A 168 -5.91 6.56 -6.11
N PRO A 169 -6.04 6.70 -7.45
CA PRO A 169 -6.96 7.67 -8.02
C PRO A 169 -8.38 7.39 -7.53
N VAL A 170 -8.95 8.29 -6.73
CA VAL A 170 -10.18 8.03 -5.97
C VAL A 170 -11.36 7.81 -6.92
N TRP A 171 -11.34 8.48 -8.07
CA TRP A 171 -12.32 8.30 -9.15
C TRP A 171 -12.26 6.92 -9.82
N ALA A 172 -11.17 6.17 -9.62
CA ALA A 172 -10.94 4.84 -10.13
C ALA A 172 -11.15 3.76 -9.06
N ILE A 173 -11.73 4.06 -7.89
CA ILE A 173 -11.93 3.11 -6.79
C ILE A 173 -13.43 2.93 -6.49
N GLY A 174 -13.82 1.72 -6.08
CA GLY A 174 -15.19 1.40 -5.64
C GLY A 174 -16.08 0.81 -6.73
N ALA A 175 -17.36 0.58 -6.41
CA ALA A 175 -18.28 -0.15 -7.27
C ALA A 175 -18.63 0.55 -8.59
N GLY A 176 -18.39 1.86 -8.69
CA GLY A 176 -18.58 2.66 -9.90
C GLY A 176 -17.29 3.19 -10.53
N GLY A 177 -16.11 2.80 -10.00
CA GLY A 177 -14.83 3.20 -10.55
C GLY A 177 -14.47 2.38 -11.80
N HIS A 178 -13.82 3.01 -12.77
CA HIS A 178 -13.22 2.33 -13.91
C HIS A 178 -11.69 2.30 -13.79
N ALA A 179 -11.06 1.28 -14.38
CA ALA A 179 -9.61 1.19 -14.47
C ALA A 179 -9.07 2.38 -15.29
N ALA A 180 -8.05 3.07 -14.76
CA ALA A 180 -7.41 4.16 -15.47
C ALA A 180 -6.59 3.64 -16.66
N ASP A 181 -6.54 4.42 -17.75
CA ASP A 181 -5.73 4.07 -18.91
C ASP A 181 -4.24 3.93 -18.54
N ALA A 182 -3.58 2.94 -19.13
CA ALA A 182 -2.16 2.68 -18.86
C ALA A 182 -1.25 3.90 -19.14
N ALA A 183 -1.58 4.69 -20.16
CA ALA A 183 -0.84 5.92 -20.47
C ALA A 183 -0.96 6.98 -19.37
N PHE A 184 -2.16 7.12 -18.78
CA PHE A 184 -2.37 8.01 -17.64
C PHE A 184 -1.57 7.54 -16.43
N VAL A 185 -1.64 6.24 -16.09
CA VAL A 185 -0.90 5.67 -14.96
C VAL A 185 0.61 5.85 -15.13
N ALA A 186 1.15 5.59 -16.32
CA ALA A 186 2.57 5.81 -16.61
C ALA A 186 3.00 7.27 -16.42
N SER A 187 2.17 8.20 -16.89
CA SER A 187 2.41 9.64 -16.77
C SER A 187 2.39 10.11 -15.31
N ALA A 188 1.40 9.66 -14.53
CA ALA A 188 1.28 9.97 -13.11
C ALA A 188 2.43 9.36 -12.29
N HIS A 189 2.78 8.09 -12.53
CA HIS A 189 3.88 7.42 -11.83
C HIS A 189 5.25 8.03 -12.14
N ALA A 190 5.49 8.48 -13.37
CA ALA A 190 6.73 9.19 -13.72
C ALA A 190 6.86 10.51 -12.94
N ARG A 191 5.77 11.26 -12.78
CA ARG A 191 5.77 12.51 -12.00
C ARG A 191 5.91 12.25 -10.50
N LEU A 192 5.21 11.26 -9.96
CA LEU A 192 5.36 10.84 -8.57
C LEU A 192 6.80 10.41 -8.27
N ARG A 193 7.43 9.65 -9.18
CA ARG A 193 8.85 9.32 -9.06
C ARG A 193 9.73 10.55 -9.01
N ALA A 194 9.49 11.53 -9.89
CA ALA A 194 10.25 12.78 -9.87
C ALA A 194 10.09 13.54 -8.54
N VAL A 195 8.89 13.54 -7.94
CA VAL A 195 8.67 14.13 -6.61
C VAL A 195 9.42 13.34 -5.52
N LEU A 196 9.42 12.00 -5.57
CA LEU A 196 10.19 11.17 -4.64
C LEU A 196 11.69 11.46 -4.72
N VAL A 197 12.23 11.60 -5.94
CA VAL A 197 13.63 11.99 -6.16
C VAL A 197 13.92 13.39 -5.61
N GLN A 198 13.01 14.35 -5.76
CA GLN A 198 13.18 15.68 -5.15
C GLN A 198 13.20 15.64 -3.62
N ILE A 199 12.42 14.74 -3.00
CA ILE A 199 12.34 14.61 -1.54
C ILE A 199 13.56 13.87 -0.99
N ALA A 200 13.94 12.76 -1.63
CA ALA A 200 14.85 11.76 -1.07
C ALA A 200 16.25 11.75 -1.71
N GLY A 201 16.44 12.47 -2.82
CA GLY A 201 17.62 12.34 -3.70
C GLY A 201 17.44 11.23 -4.73
N GLU A 202 18.34 11.19 -5.72
CA GLU A 202 18.26 10.28 -6.88
C GLU A 202 18.18 8.81 -6.46
N GLU A 203 19.14 8.34 -5.65
CA GLU A 203 19.24 6.93 -5.27
C GLU A 203 18.02 6.46 -4.47
N ILE A 204 17.75 7.10 -3.32
CA ILE A 204 16.64 6.71 -2.43
C ILE A 204 15.28 6.95 -3.11
N GLY A 205 15.16 8.02 -3.90
CA GLY A 205 13.92 8.36 -4.61
C GLY A 205 13.49 7.29 -5.61
N HIS A 206 14.43 6.59 -6.24
CA HIS A 206 14.15 5.43 -7.10
C HIS A 206 13.93 4.13 -6.34
N GLU A 207 14.42 4.03 -5.11
CA GLU A 207 14.26 2.83 -4.28
C GLU A 207 12.90 2.72 -3.59
N ILE A 208 12.26 3.84 -3.24
CA ILE A 208 10.93 3.87 -2.60
C ILE A 208 9.90 3.15 -3.49
N PRO A 209 9.29 2.03 -3.06
CA PRO A 209 8.28 1.34 -3.85
C PRO A 209 7.06 2.22 -4.10
N LEU A 210 6.70 2.37 -5.37
CA LEU A 210 5.53 3.14 -5.82
C LEU A 210 4.50 2.21 -6.48
N LEU A 211 3.41 1.95 -5.78
CA LEU A 211 2.36 1.01 -6.14
C LEU A 211 1.19 1.72 -6.81
N TYR A 212 0.47 1.00 -7.67
CA TYR A 212 -0.79 1.46 -8.24
C TYR A 212 -1.99 0.72 -7.61
N GLY A 213 -3.05 1.45 -7.22
CA GLY A 213 -4.20 0.89 -6.49
C GLY A 213 -5.60 1.15 -7.08
N GLY A 214 -5.71 1.75 -8.27
CA GLY A 214 -7.00 2.09 -8.88
C GLY A 214 -7.64 0.96 -9.69
N SER A 215 -8.69 0.31 -9.19
CA SER A 215 -9.47 -0.74 -9.89
C SER A 215 -8.61 -1.84 -10.54
N VAL A 216 -7.58 -2.28 -9.83
CA VAL A 216 -6.76 -3.42 -10.28
C VAL A 216 -7.59 -4.71 -10.21
N THR A 217 -7.52 -5.49 -11.28
CA THR A 217 -8.17 -6.78 -11.46
C THR A 217 -7.16 -7.78 -12.03
N ARG A 218 -7.51 -9.06 -12.03
CA ARG A 218 -6.70 -10.09 -12.70
C ARG A 218 -6.43 -9.79 -14.18
N ALA A 219 -7.38 -9.17 -14.88
CA ALA A 219 -7.25 -8.90 -16.30
C ALA A 219 -6.29 -7.76 -16.64
N ASN A 220 -6.10 -6.79 -15.73
CA ASN A 220 -5.32 -5.57 -16.00
C ASN A 220 -4.03 -5.45 -15.17
N ALA A 221 -3.86 -6.24 -14.10
CA ALA A 221 -2.70 -6.13 -13.19
C ALA A 221 -1.36 -6.24 -13.93
N SER A 222 -1.23 -7.21 -14.83
CA SER A 222 -0.02 -7.41 -15.65
C SER A 222 0.28 -6.23 -16.58
N GLY A 223 -0.74 -5.49 -17.02
CA GLY A 223 -0.56 -4.28 -17.83
C GLY A 223 0.09 -3.15 -17.03
N TYR A 224 -0.35 -2.95 -15.78
CA TYR A 224 0.17 -1.87 -14.93
C TYR A 224 1.59 -2.13 -14.45
N VAL A 225 1.92 -3.36 -14.03
CA VAL A 225 3.27 -3.67 -13.50
C VAL A 225 4.38 -3.62 -14.56
N ARG A 226 4.03 -3.55 -15.86
CA ARG A 226 4.97 -3.35 -16.95
C ARG A 226 5.33 -1.88 -17.18
N LEU A 227 4.57 -0.96 -16.59
CA LEU A 227 4.82 0.46 -16.75
C LEU A 227 6.04 0.86 -15.93
N ALA A 228 6.87 1.73 -16.51
CA ALA A 228 7.99 2.32 -15.78
C ALA A 228 7.49 3.03 -14.51
N ASN A 229 8.26 2.93 -13.42
CA ASN A 229 7.94 3.49 -12.10
C ASN A 229 6.72 2.88 -11.39
N VAL A 230 6.13 1.80 -11.90
CA VAL A 230 5.17 0.98 -11.15
C VAL A 230 5.91 -0.20 -10.53
N ASP A 231 6.08 -0.16 -9.21
CA ASP A 231 6.83 -1.17 -8.45
C ASP A 231 5.93 -2.25 -7.84
N GLY A 232 4.65 -2.25 -8.23
CA GLY A 232 3.66 -3.19 -7.73
C GLY A 232 2.23 -2.67 -7.77
N VAL A 233 1.32 -3.47 -7.23
CA VAL A 233 -0.11 -3.17 -7.20
C VAL A 233 -0.70 -3.38 -5.81
N PHE A 234 -1.65 -2.52 -5.44
CA PHE A 234 -2.40 -2.61 -4.20
C PHE A 234 -3.88 -2.81 -4.48
N ILE A 235 -4.40 -3.99 -4.18
CA ILE A 235 -5.63 -4.50 -4.78
C ILE A 235 -6.73 -4.56 -3.72
N GLY A 236 -7.87 -3.95 -4.02
CA GLY A 236 -9.08 -4.07 -3.21
C GLY A 236 -9.84 -5.37 -3.48
N ARG A 237 -11.11 -5.23 -3.88
CA ARG A 237 -12.09 -6.33 -3.99
C ARG A 237 -11.61 -7.55 -4.77
N ALA A 238 -10.87 -7.35 -5.86
CA ALA A 238 -10.39 -8.43 -6.72
C ALA A 238 -9.39 -9.38 -6.05
N ALA A 239 -8.87 -9.03 -4.86
CA ALA A 239 -7.92 -9.84 -4.10
C ALA A 239 -8.44 -10.23 -2.70
N TRP A 240 -9.74 -10.06 -2.43
CA TRP A 240 -10.28 -10.44 -1.12
C TRP A 240 -10.35 -11.94 -0.90
N SER A 241 -10.48 -12.77 -1.95
CA SER A 241 -10.33 -14.22 -1.79
C SER A 241 -8.86 -14.61 -1.95
N VAL A 242 -8.40 -15.60 -1.17
CA VAL A 242 -7.01 -16.09 -1.28
C VAL A 242 -6.75 -16.71 -2.65
N ALA A 243 -7.75 -17.35 -3.24
CA ALA A 243 -7.64 -17.92 -4.58
C ALA A 243 -7.38 -16.85 -5.64
N ASP A 244 -8.16 -15.75 -5.63
CA ASP A 244 -7.99 -14.67 -6.59
C ASP A 244 -6.67 -13.93 -6.37
N PHE A 245 -6.30 -13.67 -5.11
CA PHE A 245 -5.03 -13.03 -4.79
C PHE A 245 -3.83 -13.83 -5.30
N ARG A 246 -3.83 -15.15 -5.08
CA ARG A 246 -2.80 -16.06 -5.63
C ARG A 246 -2.77 -16.05 -7.15
N GLN A 247 -3.93 -16.03 -7.80
CA GLN A 247 -4.01 -15.96 -9.26
C GLN A 247 -3.45 -14.66 -9.82
N ILE A 248 -3.73 -13.52 -9.18
CA ILE A 248 -3.17 -12.23 -9.58
C ILE A 248 -1.65 -12.21 -9.39
N ILE A 249 -1.15 -12.72 -8.26
CA ILE A 249 0.29 -12.86 -8.04
C ILE A 249 0.94 -13.70 -9.16
N GLY A 250 0.34 -14.85 -9.49
CA GLY A 250 0.83 -15.72 -10.55
C GLY A 250 0.84 -15.04 -11.93
N SER A 251 -0.22 -14.32 -12.29
CA SER A 251 -0.31 -13.64 -13.61
C SER A 251 0.69 -12.49 -13.74
N VAL A 252 0.96 -11.80 -12.64
CA VAL A 252 1.89 -10.68 -12.61
C VAL A 252 3.34 -11.17 -12.63
N ALA A 253 3.68 -12.21 -11.87
CA ALA A 253 5.04 -12.74 -11.78
C ALA A 253 5.55 -13.34 -13.09
N HIS A 254 4.70 -14.07 -13.83
CA HIS A 254 5.07 -14.66 -15.12
C HIS A 254 5.56 -13.59 -16.12
N GLU A 255 5.00 -12.39 -16.04
CA GLU A 255 5.30 -11.29 -16.95
C GLU A 255 6.53 -10.49 -16.50
N HIS A 256 6.76 -10.40 -15.18
CA HIS A 256 7.95 -9.76 -14.61
C HIS A 256 9.24 -10.52 -14.95
N VAL A 257 9.20 -11.86 -14.91
CA VAL A 257 10.34 -12.70 -15.32
C VAL A 257 10.59 -12.67 -16.83
N ALA A 258 9.56 -12.43 -17.65
CA ALA A 258 9.70 -12.34 -19.11
C ALA A 258 10.23 -10.99 -19.61
N SER A 259 10.36 -9.98 -18.74
CA SER A 259 10.76 -8.61 -19.10
C SER A 259 12.07 -8.13 -18.45
N GLY A 260 12.65 -8.92 -17.55
CA GLY A 260 13.99 -8.71 -16.99
C GLY A 260 15.04 -9.61 -17.63
#